data_AF-A0A7U2MZB6-F1
#
_entry.id   AF-A0A7U2MZB6-F1
#
_cell.length_a   1.000
_cell.length_b   1.000
_cell.length_c   1.000
_cell.angle_alpha   90.00
_cell.angle_beta   90.00
_cell.angle_gamma   90.00
#
_symmetry.space_group_name_H-M   'P 1'
#
loop_
_entity.id
_entity.type
_entity.pdbx_description
1 polymer ?
#
loop_
_entity_poly.entity_id
_entity_poly.type
_entity_poly.pdbx_seq_one_letter_code
_entity_poly.pdbx_strand_id
1 'polypeptide(L)'
;MTIKEISPSHEDNIHPIVDIVAVHGLDESSHSAWTDAPTGCCWLSDLLAHDMPRARMLTFDYKADATTFFGSSSSSRISHHAQTLLEGLGTHRYLESCTERPIIFICHGLGGIVVKKALVTSAASTTMKLSHLHSVTTSTFGLLFLGTPHEGIEKAKWYLLSKGVKGILRQHSQLVASMEKNTETLQSITEQFTPLLKQFYIHNFWELRETVHGFSKGYVVSPSSAAPVDESERLISHVLDARKRILGEEHPYTLWSMNDLSKVYCAQSYPKDALELLIPTLDVAVRTLGRSHIGTLMTMSNLVHTHRMIGTPSNIRTAEAMLGDLISAQIKSLGPSHPDVYGAKLQLAQMYERKGQLSQAEIVYRDILSAEGESPGPRIHTSLKVKESLSEIYHMLGRLEAMPQVEAKL
;
A
#
# COMPACT_ATOMS: atom_id res chain seq x y z
N MET A 1 10.44 -29.57 6.09
CA MET A 1 10.12 -28.14 5.99
C MET A 1 10.04 -27.63 7.40
N THR A 2 10.84 -26.65 7.76
CA THR A 2 11.00 -26.25 9.16
C THR A 2 11.27 -24.76 9.22
N ILE A 3 10.69 -24.08 10.20
CA ILE A 3 11.13 -22.76 10.64
C ILE A 3 12.45 -22.94 11.36
N LYS A 4 13.44 -22.08 11.05
CA LYS A 4 14.74 -22.05 11.72
C LYS A 4 15.11 -20.63 12.08
N GLU A 5 15.56 -20.44 13.31
CA GLU A 5 16.18 -19.20 13.75
C GLU A 5 17.62 -19.11 13.25
N ILE A 6 17.98 -17.96 12.68
CA ILE A 6 19.32 -17.65 12.16
C ILE A 6 19.90 -16.39 12.81
N SER A 7 19.26 -15.89 13.88
CA SER A 7 19.79 -14.77 14.65
C SER A 7 21.20 -15.11 15.18
N PRO A 8 22.14 -14.15 15.15
CA PRO A 8 23.42 -14.33 15.80
C PRO A 8 23.22 -14.55 17.31
N SER A 9 24.13 -15.31 17.94
CA SER A 9 24.12 -15.56 19.38
C SER A 9 24.22 -14.23 20.13
N HIS A 10 23.13 -13.76 20.72
CA HIS A 10 23.13 -12.55 21.54
C HIS A 10 23.60 -12.85 22.96
N GLU A 11 24.17 -11.85 23.64
CA GLU A 11 24.29 -11.88 25.11
C GLU A 11 22.90 -12.05 25.74
N ASP A 12 22.81 -12.77 26.86
CA ASP A 12 21.57 -13.26 27.51
C ASP A 12 20.48 -12.20 27.81
N ASN A 13 20.71 -10.91 27.55
CA ASN A 13 19.84 -9.78 27.89
C ASN A 13 19.11 -9.10 26.71
N ILE A 14 19.29 -9.50 25.46
CA ILE A 14 18.60 -8.85 24.33
C ILE A 14 17.34 -9.64 23.93
N HIS A 15 16.19 -9.18 24.42
CA HIS A 15 14.89 -9.77 24.04
C HIS A 15 14.38 -9.23 22.69
N PRO A 16 14.02 -10.12 21.74
CA PRO A 16 13.50 -9.68 20.45
C PRO A 16 12.12 -9.02 20.57
N ILE A 17 11.91 -7.96 19.78
CA ILE A 17 10.65 -7.19 19.72
C ILE A 17 9.89 -7.37 18.41
N VAL A 18 10.52 -7.99 17.41
CA VAL A 18 9.95 -8.25 16.09
C VAL A 18 10.51 -9.56 15.56
N ASP A 19 9.69 -10.33 14.85
CA ASP A 19 10.14 -11.48 14.08
C ASP A 19 10.21 -11.10 12.60
N ILE A 20 11.37 -11.31 11.98
CA ILE A 20 11.56 -11.19 10.54
C ILE A 20 11.58 -12.59 9.97
N VAL A 21 10.58 -12.93 9.16
CA VAL A 21 10.39 -14.28 8.61
C VAL A 21 10.70 -14.26 7.11
N ALA A 22 11.82 -14.85 6.74
CA ALA A 22 12.29 -14.94 5.37
C ALA A 22 11.83 -16.24 4.69
N VAL A 23 11.19 -16.12 3.54
CA VAL A 23 10.63 -17.23 2.76
C VAL A 23 11.17 -17.19 1.33
N HIS A 24 11.96 -18.21 0.97
CA HIS A 24 12.70 -18.25 -0.30
C HIS A 24 11.81 -18.64 -1.50
N GLY A 25 12.37 -18.50 -2.72
CA GLY A 25 11.73 -18.84 -3.99
C GLY A 25 12.02 -20.26 -4.47
N LEU A 26 11.89 -20.50 -5.78
CA LEU A 26 12.14 -21.80 -6.41
C LEU A 26 13.62 -22.07 -6.63
N ASP A 27 13.99 -23.36 -6.63
CA ASP A 27 15.37 -23.86 -6.83
C ASP A 27 16.39 -23.14 -5.91
N GLU A 28 15.90 -22.79 -4.72
CA GLU A 28 16.58 -22.08 -3.64
C GLU A 28 16.41 -22.85 -2.32
N SER A 29 17.17 -22.43 -1.31
CA SER A 29 17.07 -22.91 0.06
C SER A 29 17.05 -21.74 1.04
N SER A 30 16.60 -22.02 2.27
CA SER A 30 16.64 -21.08 3.40
C SER A 30 18.00 -20.43 3.68
N HIS A 31 19.10 -21.02 3.20
CA HIS A 31 20.42 -20.40 3.30
C HIS A 31 20.82 -19.71 1.98
N SER A 32 20.80 -20.45 0.86
CA SER A 32 21.34 -19.94 -0.42
C SER A 32 20.58 -18.75 -0.99
N ALA A 33 19.30 -18.55 -0.64
CA ALA A 33 18.51 -17.42 -1.12
C ALA A 33 18.96 -16.07 -0.55
N TRP A 34 19.62 -16.09 0.61
CA TRP A 34 19.96 -14.89 1.38
C TRP A 34 21.47 -14.72 1.56
N THR A 35 22.26 -15.64 1.02
CA THR A 35 23.71 -15.67 1.12
C THR A 35 24.36 -15.34 -0.21
N ASP A 36 25.24 -14.34 -0.22
CA ASP A 36 26.11 -14.07 -1.35
C ASP A 36 27.12 -15.22 -1.50
N ALA A 37 27.02 -15.98 -2.59
CA ALA A 37 27.81 -17.20 -2.77
C ALA A 37 29.33 -16.98 -2.76
N PRO A 38 29.90 -15.91 -3.36
CA PRO A 38 31.33 -15.62 -3.29
C PRO A 38 31.85 -15.31 -1.88
N THR A 39 31.12 -14.51 -1.10
CA THR A 39 31.59 -14.05 0.22
C THR A 39 31.12 -14.95 1.36
N GLY A 40 30.07 -15.74 1.16
CA GLY A 40 29.39 -16.47 2.22
C GLY A 40 28.58 -15.57 3.17
N CYS A 41 28.46 -14.28 2.87
CA CYS A 41 27.73 -13.32 3.69
C CYS A 41 26.22 -13.51 3.51
N CYS A 42 25.55 -13.95 4.57
CA CYS A 42 24.10 -14.01 4.66
C CYS A 42 23.59 -12.66 5.17
N TRP A 43 23.07 -11.82 4.28
CA TRP A 43 22.74 -10.44 4.65
C TRP A 43 21.66 -10.35 5.74
N LEU A 44 20.81 -11.37 5.92
CA LEU A 44 19.83 -11.41 7.01
C LEU A 44 20.49 -11.58 8.39
N SER A 45 21.43 -12.52 8.53
CA SER A 45 22.09 -12.81 9.81
C SER A 45 23.32 -11.94 10.06
N ASP A 46 24.00 -11.52 9.00
CA ASP A 46 25.34 -10.91 9.10
C ASP A 46 25.29 -9.38 9.00
N LEU A 47 24.29 -8.83 8.30
CA LEU A 47 24.13 -7.38 8.10
C LEU A 47 22.88 -6.85 8.78
N LEU A 48 21.70 -7.39 8.44
CA LEU A 48 20.43 -6.92 8.98
C LEU A 48 20.33 -7.14 10.49
N ALA A 49 20.85 -8.25 11.00
CA ALA A 49 20.86 -8.49 12.45
C ALA A 49 21.77 -7.51 13.21
N HIS A 50 22.81 -6.97 12.56
CA HIS A 50 23.64 -5.91 13.14
C HIS A 50 22.85 -4.59 13.21
N ASP A 51 22.14 -4.23 12.14
CA ASP A 51 21.35 -3.00 12.08
C ASP A 51 20.05 -3.07 12.91
N MET A 52 19.52 -4.28 13.11
CA MET A 52 18.31 -4.58 13.88
C MET A 52 18.60 -5.65 14.96
N PRO A 53 19.38 -5.33 16.00
CA PRO A 53 19.83 -6.30 17.00
C PRO A 53 18.71 -6.86 17.89
N ARG A 54 17.51 -6.27 17.86
CA ARG A 54 16.33 -6.74 18.58
C ARG A 54 15.31 -7.44 17.66
N ALA A 55 15.69 -7.74 16.42
CA ALA A 55 14.88 -8.53 15.51
C ALA A 55 15.31 -9.99 15.57
N ARG A 56 14.33 -10.89 15.72
CA ARG A 56 14.58 -12.32 15.56
C ARG A 56 14.48 -12.69 14.09
N MET A 57 15.54 -13.28 13.55
CA MET A 57 15.61 -13.68 12.16
C MET A 57 15.21 -15.14 12.03
N LEU A 58 14.10 -15.40 11.32
CA LEU A 58 13.56 -16.71 11.05
C LEU A 58 13.61 -16.98 9.54
N THR A 59 13.93 -18.21 9.16
CA THR A 59 13.83 -18.68 7.77
C THR A 59 12.86 -19.85 7.69
N PHE A 60 12.08 -19.91 6.61
CA PHE A 60 11.26 -21.06 6.30
C PHE A 60 11.85 -21.82 5.12
N ASP A 61 12.22 -23.08 5.36
CA ASP A 61 12.76 -23.97 4.34
C ASP A 61 11.67 -24.92 3.82
N TYR A 62 11.45 -24.93 2.52
CA TYR A 62 10.52 -25.86 1.87
C TYR A 62 11.05 -26.41 0.56
N LYS A 63 10.50 -27.56 0.14
CA LYS A 63 10.90 -28.18 -1.13
C LYS A 63 10.36 -27.35 -2.30
N ALA A 64 11.19 -26.46 -2.82
CA ALA A 64 10.84 -25.49 -3.85
C ALA A 64 11.39 -25.88 -5.23
N ASP A 65 11.40 -27.18 -5.57
CA ASP A 65 11.89 -27.65 -6.87
C ASP A 65 10.91 -27.26 -7.99
N ALA A 66 11.40 -26.49 -8.97
CA ALA A 66 10.60 -25.95 -10.05
C ALA A 66 9.88 -27.06 -10.87
N THR A 67 10.54 -28.20 -11.10
CA THR A 67 9.98 -29.29 -11.92
C THR A 67 8.76 -29.91 -11.25
N THR A 68 8.79 -30.00 -9.93
CA THR A 68 7.71 -30.58 -9.13
C THR A 68 6.64 -29.53 -8.86
N PHE A 69 7.02 -28.29 -8.57
CA PHE A 69 6.09 -27.20 -8.28
C PHE A 69 5.10 -26.95 -9.42
N PHE A 70 5.49 -27.15 -10.68
CA PHE A 70 4.68 -26.83 -11.86
C PHE A 70 3.98 -28.02 -12.53
N GLY A 71 3.95 -29.18 -11.85
CA GLY A 71 3.16 -30.34 -12.28
C GLY A 71 1.65 -30.16 -12.08
N SER A 72 0.86 -31.15 -12.48
CA SER A 72 -0.62 -31.14 -12.44
C SER A 72 -1.26 -30.89 -11.05
N SER A 73 -0.46 -30.96 -9.98
CA SER A 73 -0.82 -30.77 -8.56
C SER A 73 -0.15 -29.56 -7.90
N SER A 74 0.20 -28.53 -8.67
CA SER A 74 0.83 -27.29 -8.17
C SER A 74 0.03 -26.56 -7.08
N SER A 75 -1.29 -26.38 -7.29
CA SER A 75 -2.17 -25.68 -6.34
C SER A 75 -2.25 -26.37 -4.96
N SER A 76 -2.31 -27.70 -4.94
CA SER A 76 -2.31 -28.46 -3.69
C SER A 76 -0.96 -28.37 -2.97
N ARG A 77 0.15 -28.25 -3.70
CA ARG A 77 1.49 -28.05 -3.10
C ARG A 77 1.65 -26.66 -2.50
N ILE A 78 1.24 -25.60 -3.21
CA ILE A 78 1.26 -24.24 -2.66
C ILE A 78 0.47 -24.20 -1.35
N SER A 79 -0.74 -24.78 -1.36
CA SER A 79 -1.58 -24.87 -0.17
C SER A 79 -0.91 -25.68 0.95
N HIS A 80 -0.25 -26.80 0.62
CA HIS A 80 0.48 -27.61 1.60
C HIS A 80 1.69 -26.87 2.20
N HIS A 81 2.49 -26.18 1.39
CA HIS A 81 3.61 -25.38 1.89
C HIS A 81 3.13 -24.22 2.75
N ALA A 82 2.04 -23.56 2.36
CA ALA A 82 1.42 -22.48 3.13
C ALA A 82 0.90 -22.97 4.48
N GLN A 83 0.25 -24.14 4.51
CA GLN A 83 -0.19 -24.77 5.76
C GLN A 83 1.00 -25.13 6.65
N THR A 84 2.06 -25.70 6.07
CA THR A 84 3.27 -26.08 6.82
C THR A 84 3.99 -24.86 7.40
N LEU A 85 4.07 -23.76 6.63
CA LEU A 85 4.58 -22.47 7.10
C LEU A 85 3.74 -21.95 8.28
N LEU A 86 2.43 -21.91 8.12
CA LEU A 86 1.51 -21.40 9.12
C LEU A 86 1.57 -22.20 10.42
N GLU A 87 1.46 -23.53 10.33
CA GLU A 87 1.52 -24.42 11.50
C GLU A 87 2.89 -24.37 12.18
N GLY A 88 3.98 -24.36 11.39
CA GLY A 88 5.34 -24.26 11.91
C GLY A 88 5.58 -22.95 12.65
N LEU A 89 5.25 -21.81 12.03
CA LEU A 89 5.45 -20.49 12.61
C LEU A 89 4.52 -20.25 13.81
N GLY A 90 3.23 -20.61 13.68
CA GLY A 90 2.26 -20.47 14.75
C GLY A 90 2.63 -21.30 15.98
N THR A 91 3.05 -22.54 15.79
CA THR A 91 3.51 -23.42 16.89
C THR A 91 4.79 -22.91 17.52
N HIS A 92 5.79 -22.51 16.72
CA HIS A 92 7.05 -21.96 17.21
C HIS A 92 6.82 -20.75 18.11
N ARG A 93 5.96 -19.83 17.68
CA ARG A 93 5.62 -18.63 18.45
C ARG A 93 4.77 -18.92 19.68
N TYR A 94 3.87 -19.89 19.60
CA TYR A 94 3.07 -20.32 20.74
C TYR A 94 3.93 -20.95 21.85
N LEU A 95 4.85 -21.85 21.49
CA LEU A 95 5.73 -22.51 22.45
C LEU A 95 6.67 -21.53 23.17
N GLU A 96 7.07 -20.47 22.49
CA GLU A 96 7.89 -19.39 23.07
C GLU A 96 7.08 -18.25 23.71
N SER A 97 5.76 -18.37 23.81
CA SER A 97 4.89 -17.33 24.38
C SER A 97 5.06 -15.94 23.72
N CYS A 98 5.30 -15.91 22.40
CA CYS A 98 5.54 -14.68 21.64
C CYS A 98 4.52 -14.45 20.51
N THR A 99 3.29 -14.95 20.65
CA THR A 99 2.22 -14.86 19.62
C THR A 99 1.81 -13.44 19.25
N GLU A 100 2.04 -12.46 20.12
CA GLU A 100 1.71 -11.04 19.89
C GLU A 100 2.88 -10.23 19.31
N ARG A 101 4.09 -10.80 19.23
CA ARG A 101 5.27 -10.08 18.73
C ARG A 101 5.07 -9.74 17.24
N PRO A 102 5.23 -8.48 16.80
CA PRO A 102 5.09 -8.11 15.39
C PRO A 102 5.90 -9.01 14.43
N ILE A 103 5.34 -9.31 13.26
CA ILE A 103 5.94 -10.10 12.19
C ILE A 103 6.12 -9.23 10.95
N ILE A 104 7.31 -9.30 10.35
CA ILE A 104 7.62 -8.78 9.02
C ILE A 104 8.04 -9.97 8.14
N PHE A 105 7.34 -10.20 7.03
CA PHE A 105 7.76 -11.21 6.07
C PHE A 105 8.67 -10.61 5.00
N ILE A 106 9.73 -11.34 4.67
CA ILE A 106 10.60 -11.09 3.51
C ILE A 106 10.45 -12.28 2.58
N CYS A 107 9.88 -12.03 1.41
CA CYS A 107 9.43 -13.06 0.49
C CYS A 107 10.21 -12.95 -0.82
N HIS A 108 10.83 -14.04 -1.28
CA HIS A 108 11.46 -14.08 -2.61
C HIS A 108 10.66 -14.96 -3.56
N GLY A 109 10.41 -14.49 -4.78
CA GLY A 109 9.75 -15.26 -5.83
C GLY A 109 8.43 -15.88 -5.36
N LEU A 110 8.26 -17.19 -5.58
CA LEU A 110 7.07 -17.93 -5.16
C LEU A 110 6.90 -18.10 -3.65
N GLY A 111 7.93 -17.80 -2.85
CA GLY A 111 7.78 -17.70 -1.39
C GLY A 111 6.72 -16.68 -0.99
N GLY A 112 6.58 -15.59 -1.77
CA GLY A 112 5.53 -14.61 -1.55
C GLY A 112 4.11 -15.14 -1.78
N ILE A 113 3.93 -16.04 -2.73
CA ILE A 113 2.65 -16.70 -2.99
C ILE A 113 2.30 -17.67 -1.84
N VAL A 114 3.30 -18.40 -1.35
CA VAL A 114 3.14 -19.29 -0.18
C VAL A 114 2.72 -18.47 1.05
N VAL A 115 3.36 -17.33 1.30
CA VAL A 115 3.00 -16.42 2.40
C VAL A 115 1.60 -15.84 2.23
N LYS A 116 1.22 -15.36 1.04
CA LYS A 116 -0.16 -14.91 0.76
C LYS A 116 -1.19 -15.98 1.12
N LYS A 117 -0.98 -17.21 0.65
CA LYS A 117 -1.90 -18.33 0.94
C LYS A 117 -1.92 -18.68 2.43
N ALA A 118 -0.78 -18.60 3.12
CA ALA A 118 -0.69 -18.84 4.56
C ALA A 118 -1.49 -17.78 5.35
N LEU A 119 -1.36 -16.50 5.00
CA LEU A 119 -2.09 -15.40 5.64
C LEU A 119 -3.59 -15.45 5.38
N VAL A 120 -4.03 -15.82 4.16
CA VAL A 120 -5.45 -16.08 3.86
C VAL A 120 -5.98 -17.20 4.75
N THR A 121 -5.22 -18.28 4.91
CA THR A 121 -5.61 -19.44 5.73
C THR A 121 -5.65 -19.09 7.22
N SER A 122 -4.66 -18.32 7.70
CA SER A 122 -4.60 -17.82 9.07
C SER A 122 -5.75 -16.85 9.39
N ALA A 123 -6.10 -15.95 8.46
CA ALA A 123 -7.24 -15.05 8.60
C ALA A 123 -8.57 -15.80 8.75
N ALA A 124 -8.72 -16.93 8.05
CA ALA A 124 -9.90 -17.80 8.15
C ALA A 124 -9.93 -18.68 9.41
N SER A 125 -8.83 -18.80 10.16
CA SER A 125 -8.68 -19.71 11.31
C SER A 125 -9.24 -19.12 12.62
N THR A 126 -10.51 -18.73 12.64
CA THR A 126 -11.11 -17.96 13.75
C THR A 126 -11.58 -18.78 14.97
N THR A 127 -11.45 -20.10 14.94
CA THR A 127 -11.87 -20.96 16.06
C THR A 127 -10.88 -20.87 17.22
N MET A 128 -11.35 -20.92 18.47
CA MET A 128 -10.52 -20.81 19.69
C MET A 128 -9.31 -21.77 19.70
N LYS A 129 -9.46 -22.99 19.19
CA LYS A 129 -8.38 -24.00 19.08
C LYS A 129 -7.26 -23.60 18.12
N LEU A 130 -7.56 -22.73 17.14
CA LEU A 130 -6.64 -22.27 16.10
C LEU A 130 -6.22 -20.81 16.32
N SER A 131 -6.48 -20.24 17.50
CA SER A 131 -6.12 -18.87 17.87
C SER A 131 -4.64 -18.57 17.67
N HIS A 132 -3.75 -19.52 17.98
CA HIS A 132 -2.31 -19.38 17.73
C HIS A 132 -1.98 -19.28 16.23
N LEU A 133 -2.73 -19.95 15.33
CA LEU A 133 -2.56 -19.79 13.89
C LEU A 133 -3.11 -18.45 13.41
N HIS A 134 -4.27 -18.03 13.92
CA HIS A 134 -4.84 -16.71 13.63
C HIS A 134 -3.91 -15.56 14.04
N SER A 135 -3.16 -15.76 15.14
CA SER A 135 -2.18 -14.79 15.63
C SER A 135 -1.13 -14.41 14.60
N VAL A 136 -0.83 -15.30 13.64
CA VAL A 136 0.14 -15.01 12.57
C VAL A 136 -0.35 -13.85 11.71
N THR A 137 -1.59 -13.88 11.22
CA THR A 137 -2.15 -12.76 10.45
C THR A 137 -2.29 -11.49 11.30
N THR A 138 -2.82 -11.59 12.52
CA THR A 138 -3.05 -10.40 13.36
C THR A 138 -1.77 -9.73 13.84
N SER A 139 -0.69 -10.50 14.00
CA SER A 139 0.63 -9.99 14.39
C SER A 139 1.49 -9.62 13.19
N THR A 140 1.04 -9.83 11.95
CA THR A 140 1.78 -9.41 10.75
C THR A 140 1.54 -7.94 10.46
N PHE A 141 2.63 -7.18 10.31
CA PHE A 141 2.60 -5.75 10.00
C PHE A 141 3.15 -5.43 8.62
N GLY A 142 4.20 -6.11 8.19
CA GLY A 142 4.94 -5.77 6.97
C GLY A 142 5.16 -6.96 6.05
N LEU A 143 5.06 -6.74 4.74
CA LEU A 143 5.34 -7.72 3.70
C LEU A 143 6.27 -7.10 2.66
N LEU A 144 7.47 -7.67 2.51
CA LEU A 144 8.41 -7.30 1.47
C LEU A 144 8.43 -8.42 0.42
N PHE A 145 7.94 -8.13 -0.78
CA PHE A 145 7.95 -9.06 -1.91
C PHE A 145 9.09 -8.73 -2.86
N LEU A 146 10.04 -9.64 -2.99
CA LEU A 146 11.20 -9.56 -3.86
C LEU A 146 10.95 -10.42 -5.10
N GLY A 147 10.54 -9.80 -6.21
CA GLY A 147 10.28 -10.50 -7.46
C GLY A 147 9.16 -11.54 -7.37
N THR A 148 8.16 -11.35 -6.50
CA THR A 148 7.03 -12.29 -6.39
C THR A 148 6.09 -12.14 -7.58
N PRO A 149 5.79 -13.21 -8.35
CA PRO A 149 4.96 -13.12 -9.54
C PRO A 149 3.46 -13.11 -9.18
N HIS A 150 2.96 -11.97 -8.71
CA HIS A 150 1.59 -11.83 -8.21
C HIS A 150 0.53 -12.07 -9.30
N GLU A 151 0.83 -11.69 -10.54
CA GLU A 151 0.00 -11.91 -11.75
C GLU A 151 0.49 -13.10 -12.58
N GLY A 152 1.39 -13.92 -12.02
CA GLY A 152 2.01 -15.04 -12.71
C GLY A 152 3.24 -14.67 -13.54
N ILE A 153 3.75 -15.65 -14.29
CA ILE A 153 5.01 -15.54 -15.03
C ILE A 153 4.70 -15.70 -16.52
N GLU A 154 5.26 -14.85 -17.37
CA GLU A 154 5.02 -14.94 -18.83
C GLU A 154 5.50 -16.28 -19.38
N LYS A 155 4.68 -16.97 -20.18
CA LYS A 155 4.96 -18.32 -20.73
C LYS A 155 6.35 -18.48 -21.34
N ALA A 156 6.88 -17.46 -21.99
CA ALA A 156 8.20 -17.50 -22.60
C ALA A 156 9.36 -17.40 -21.58
N LYS A 157 9.16 -16.84 -20.39
CA LYS A 157 10.24 -16.56 -19.41
C LYS A 157 10.46 -17.67 -18.39
N TRP A 158 9.62 -18.71 -18.40
CA TRP A 158 9.69 -19.80 -17.42
C TRP A 158 10.99 -20.60 -17.46
N TYR A 159 11.65 -20.69 -18.62
CA TYR A 159 12.94 -21.39 -18.71
C TYR A 159 14.05 -20.68 -17.92
N LEU A 160 13.91 -19.38 -17.62
CA LEU A 160 14.88 -18.61 -16.83
C LEU A 160 14.90 -19.06 -15.36
N LEU A 161 13.82 -19.67 -14.87
CA LEU A 161 13.67 -20.14 -13.48
C LEU A 161 14.33 -21.50 -13.24
N SER A 162 14.48 -22.33 -14.27
CA SER A 162 15.04 -23.66 -14.12
C SER A 162 16.57 -23.61 -14.18
N LYS A 163 17.25 -23.96 -13.10
CA LYS A 163 18.73 -24.12 -13.09
C LYS A 163 19.24 -25.33 -13.90
N GLY A 164 18.36 -26.12 -14.51
CA GLY A 164 18.73 -27.28 -15.32
C GLY A 164 18.02 -27.32 -16.67
N VAL A 165 18.75 -27.03 -17.75
CA VAL A 165 18.28 -27.29 -19.13
C VAL A 165 19.28 -28.17 -19.87
N LYS A 166 19.09 -29.48 -19.70
CA LYS A 166 19.23 -30.44 -20.81
C LYS A 166 17.90 -31.16 -20.96
N GLY A 167 16.93 -30.55 -21.65
CA GLY A 167 15.86 -31.34 -22.29
C GLY A 167 14.39 -30.88 -22.26
N ILE A 168 14.01 -29.74 -21.66
CA ILE A 168 12.57 -29.43 -21.47
C ILE A 168 11.91 -28.76 -22.70
N LEU A 169 12.57 -28.66 -23.86
CA LEU A 169 11.98 -28.06 -25.06
C LEU A 169 11.57 -29.08 -26.13
N ARG A 170 10.97 -30.22 -25.74
CA ARG A 170 10.51 -31.20 -26.75
C ARG A 170 9.13 -31.85 -26.56
N GLN A 171 8.24 -31.35 -25.70
CA GLN A 171 6.82 -31.78 -25.68
C GLN A 171 5.85 -30.61 -25.41
N HIS A 172 4.99 -30.30 -26.38
CA HIS A 172 4.37 -28.97 -26.56
C HIS A 172 2.85 -28.85 -26.26
N SER A 173 2.26 -29.60 -25.32
CA SER A 173 0.85 -29.37 -24.94
C SER A 173 0.58 -29.45 -23.44
N GLN A 174 1.08 -30.48 -22.77
CA GLN A 174 0.83 -30.68 -21.34
C GLN A 174 1.51 -29.64 -20.45
N LEU A 175 2.71 -29.16 -20.82
CA LEU A 175 3.42 -28.11 -20.08
C LEU A 175 2.71 -26.75 -20.21
N VAL A 176 2.23 -26.41 -21.41
CA VAL A 176 1.50 -25.15 -21.61
C VAL A 176 0.19 -25.13 -20.81
N ALA A 177 -0.54 -26.24 -20.79
CA ALA A 177 -1.76 -26.38 -20.00
C ALA A 177 -1.49 -26.37 -18.48
N SER A 178 -0.40 -26.98 -18.01
CA SER A 178 -0.04 -26.90 -16.59
C SER A 178 0.39 -25.49 -16.19
N MET A 179 1.04 -24.74 -17.08
CA MET A 179 1.40 -23.35 -16.86
C MET A 179 0.19 -22.42 -16.79
N GLU A 180 -0.82 -22.60 -17.65
CA GLU A 180 -2.08 -21.84 -17.58
C GLU A 180 -2.79 -22.06 -16.24
N LYS A 181 -2.92 -23.33 -15.83
CA LYS A 181 -3.50 -23.69 -14.54
C LYS A 181 -2.72 -23.09 -13.35
N ASN A 182 -1.39 -22.97 -13.48
CA ASN A 182 -0.56 -22.33 -12.46
C ASN A 182 -0.87 -20.83 -12.39
N THR A 183 -0.93 -20.13 -13.52
CA THR A 183 -1.31 -18.71 -13.56
C THR A 183 -2.69 -18.48 -12.93
N GLU A 184 -3.69 -19.28 -13.27
CA GLU A 184 -5.04 -19.20 -12.65
C GLU A 184 -4.99 -19.40 -11.13
N THR A 185 -4.17 -20.34 -10.67
CA THR A 185 -3.98 -20.59 -9.23
C THR A 185 -3.33 -19.39 -8.54
N LEU A 186 -2.29 -18.81 -9.14
CA LEU A 186 -1.60 -17.64 -8.61
C LEU A 186 -2.54 -16.44 -8.51
N GLN A 187 -3.31 -16.20 -9.56
CA GLN A 187 -4.32 -15.14 -9.62
C GLN A 187 -5.40 -15.36 -8.55
N SER A 188 -5.93 -16.57 -8.41
CA SER A 188 -6.93 -16.89 -7.38
C SER A 188 -6.41 -16.67 -5.95
N ILE A 189 -5.14 -16.98 -5.69
CA ILE A 189 -4.53 -16.71 -4.38
C ILE A 189 -4.38 -15.19 -4.15
N THR A 190 -3.96 -14.44 -5.18
CA THR A 190 -3.89 -12.99 -5.12
C THR A 190 -5.26 -12.37 -4.85
N GLU A 191 -6.31 -12.81 -5.54
CA GLU A 191 -7.70 -12.37 -5.33
C GLU A 191 -8.20 -12.66 -3.91
N GLN A 192 -7.92 -13.86 -3.38
CA GLN A 192 -8.25 -14.20 -1.99
C GLN A 192 -7.48 -13.35 -0.97
N PHE A 193 -6.29 -12.87 -1.33
CA PHE A 193 -5.46 -12.02 -0.47
C PHE A 193 -5.86 -10.54 -0.54
N THR A 194 -6.52 -10.09 -1.61
CA THR A 194 -6.95 -8.70 -1.82
C THR A 194 -7.65 -8.05 -0.61
N PRO A 195 -8.58 -8.71 0.10
CA PRO A 195 -9.25 -8.12 1.27
C PRO A 195 -8.29 -7.82 2.44
N LEU A 196 -7.13 -8.49 2.49
CA LEU A 196 -6.13 -8.33 3.54
C LEU A 196 -5.09 -7.24 3.22
N LEU A 197 -5.01 -6.75 1.97
CA LEU A 197 -3.98 -5.80 1.54
C LEU A 197 -3.89 -4.56 2.44
N LYS A 198 -5.03 -4.03 2.86
CA LYS A 198 -5.12 -2.82 3.68
C LYS A 198 -4.66 -3.01 5.13
N GLN A 199 -4.40 -4.25 5.55
CA GLN A 199 -3.97 -4.58 6.91
C GLN A 199 -2.45 -4.52 7.07
N PHE A 200 -1.69 -4.50 5.97
CA PHE A 200 -0.23 -4.62 5.99
C PHE A 200 0.45 -3.46 5.27
N TYR A 201 1.66 -3.13 5.70
CA TYR A 201 2.60 -2.33 4.92
C TYR A 201 3.26 -3.24 3.88
N ILE A 202 2.91 -3.08 2.60
CA ILE A 202 3.38 -3.94 1.52
C ILE A 202 4.36 -3.17 0.63
N HIS A 203 5.54 -3.73 0.44
CA HIS A 203 6.54 -3.22 -0.51
C HIS A 203 6.86 -4.30 -1.55
N ASN A 204 6.66 -3.96 -2.81
CA ASN A 204 6.96 -4.83 -3.95
C ASN A 204 8.24 -4.35 -4.63
N PHE A 205 9.18 -5.26 -4.82
CA PHE A 205 10.44 -5.02 -5.50
C PHE A 205 10.50 -5.89 -6.76
N TRP A 206 11.03 -5.34 -7.84
CA TRP A 206 11.21 -6.03 -9.10
C TRP A 206 12.66 -5.95 -9.58
N GLU A 207 13.00 -6.83 -10.52
CA GLU A 207 14.34 -6.91 -11.07
C GLU A 207 14.68 -5.68 -11.92
N LEU A 208 15.87 -5.11 -11.69
CA LEU A 208 16.43 -4.03 -12.53
C LEU A 208 17.53 -4.53 -13.48
N ARG A 209 17.88 -5.81 -13.37
CA ARG A 209 18.87 -6.46 -14.22
C ARG A 209 18.28 -7.75 -14.76
N GLU A 210 18.49 -8.01 -16.04
CA GLU A 210 18.02 -9.23 -16.68
C GLU A 210 18.85 -10.43 -16.21
N THR A 211 18.16 -11.54 -15.93
CA THR A 211 18.77 -12.84 -15.66
C THR A 211 19.26 -13.45 -16.97
N VAL A 212 20.49 -13.94 -16.97
CA VAL A 212 21.11 -14.63 -18.10
C VAL A 212 21.17 -16.12 -17.79
N HIS A 213 20.54 -16.92 -18.64
CA HIS A 213 20.60 -18.38 -18.56
C HIS A 213 20.95 -18.96 -19.94
N GLY A 214 22.21 -19.40 -20.11
CA GLY A 214 22.72 -19.86 -21.42
C GLY A 214 22.72 -18.73 -22.46
N PHE A 215 22.03 -18.94 -23.58
CA PHE A 215 21.89 -17.94 -24.65
C PHE A 215 20.70 -16.99 -24.45
N SER A 216 19.94 -17.18 -23.38
CA SER A 216 18.72 -16.43 -23.14
C SER A 216 18.91 -15.39 -22.04
N LYS A 217 18.30 -14.23 -22.25
CA LYS A 217 18.34 -13.09 -21.34
C LYS A 217 16.95 -12.51 -21.17
N GLY A 218 16.57 -12.19 -19.94
CA GLY A 218 15.34 -11.48 -19.66
C GLY A 218 15.07 -11.38 -18.17
N TYR A 219 14.10 -10.55 -17.80
CA TYR A 219 13.56 -10.51 -16.45
C TYR A 219 12.76 -11.79 -16.18
N VAL A 220 12.96 -12.40 -15.02
CA VAL A 220 12.26 -13.63 -14.63
C VAL A 220 10.80 -13.31 -14.32
N VAL A 221 10.57 -12.25 -13.55
CA VAL A 221 9.23 -11.72 -13.25
C VAL A 221 9.13 -10.33 -13.85
N SER A 222 8.11 -10.09 -14.66
CA SER A 222 7.89 -8.75 -15.23
C SER A 222 7.57 -7.75 -14.11
N PRO A 223 7.96 -6.46 -14.27
CA PRO A 223 7.61 -5.42 -13.28
C PRO A 223 6.12 -5.37 -12.96
N SER A 224 5.25 -5.54 -13.97
CA SER A 224 3.80 -5.57 -13.81
C SER A 224 3.27 -6.75 -12.99
N SER A 225 4.00 -7.88 -12.95
CA SER A 225 3.64 -9.03 -12.13
C SER A 225 4.28 -8.95 -10.73
N ALA A 226 5.49 -8.40 -10.64
CA ALA A 226 6.20 -8.19 -9.38
C ALA A 226 5.58 -7.10 -8.50
N ALA A 227 5.00 -6.07 -9.12
CA ALA A 227 4.28 -4.98 -8.49
C ALA A 227 2.95 -4.77 -9.24
N PRO A 228 1.92 -5.58 -8.97
CA PRO A 228 0.63 -5.45 -9.61
C PRO A 228 0.05 -4.07 -9.33
N VAL A 229 -0.26 -3.39 -10.41
CA VAL A 229 -0.96 -2.11 -10.43
C VAL A 229 -2.39 -2.34 -9.94
N ASP A 230 -2.91 -1.48 -9.06
CA ASP A 230 -4.31 -1.57 -8.62
C ASP A 230 -5.25 -1.57 -9.83
N GLU A 231 -6.30 -2.39 -9.83
CA GLU A 231 -7.26 -2.46 -10.95
C GLU A 231 -7.89 -1.09 -11.26
N SER A 232 -8.06 -0.24 -10.25
CA SER A 232 -8.54 1.13 -10.44
C SER A 232 -7.55 1.96 -11.25
N GLU A 233 -6.25 1.83 -10.96
CA GLU A 233 -5.18 2.51 -11.71
C GLU A 233 -5.13 2.01 -13.15
N ARG A 234 -5.23 0.69 -13.35
CA ARG A 234 -5.23 0.10 -14.70
C ARG A 234 -6.39 0.62 -15.54
N LEU A 235 -7.61 0.59 -15.00
CA LEU A 235 -8.81 1.05 -15.71
C LEU A 235 -8.74 2.56 -16.01
N ILE A 236 -8.38 3.38 -15.02
CA ILE A 236 -8.32 4.82 -15.18
C ILE A 236 -7.20 5.22 -16.15
N SER A 237 -6.03 4.56 -16.09
CA SER A 237 -4.93 4.80 -17.03
C SER A 237 -5.33 4.47 -18.47
N HIS A 238 -6.01 3.35 -18.69
CA HIS A 238 -6.50 3.00 -20.03
C HIS A 238 -7.52 4.02 -20.57
N VAL A 239 -8.43 4.52 -19.72
CA VAL A 239 -9.36 5.59 -20.09
C VAL A 239 -8.60 6.89 -20.38
N LEU A 240 -7.60 7.24 -19.57
CA LEU A 240 -6.77 8.42 -19.75
C LEU A 240 -6.03 8.37 -21.11
N ASP A 241 -5.40 7.26 -21.43
CA ASP A 241 -4.67 7.07 -22.69
C ASP A 241 -5.60 7.16 -23.90
N ALA A 242 -6.79 6.56 -23.81
CA ALA A 242 -7.81 6.68 -24.84
C ALA A 242 -8.25 8.13 -25.03
N ARG A 243 -8.49 8.88 -23.95
CA ARG A 243 -8.89 10.29 -24.00
C ARG A 243 -7.77 11.18 -24.52
N LYS A 244 -6.51 10.97 -24.13
CA LYS A 244 -5.35 11.69 -24.69
C LYS A 244 -5.28 11.52 -26.21
N ARG A 245 -5.46 10.29 -26.71
CA ARG A 245 -5.40 9.98 -28.15
C ARG A 245 -6.59 10.54 -28.94
N ILE A 246 -7.80 10.50 -28.39
CA ILE A 246 -9.03 10.87 -29.11
C ILE A 246 -9.37 12.36 -28.95
N LEU A 247 -9.24 12.89 -27.74
CA LEU A 247 -9.69 14.22 -27.35
C LEU A 247 -8.53 15.22 -27.21
N GLY A 248 -7.30 14.73 -27.04
CA GLY A 248 -6.13 15.54 -26.73
C GLY A 248 -5.89 15.73 -25.24
N GLU A 249 -4.69 16.21 -24.90
CA GLU A 249 -4.25 16.38 -23.50
C GLU A 249 -4.99 17.50 -22.75
N GLU A 250 -5.46 18.52 -23.46
CA GLU A 250 -6.09 19.71 -22.87
C GLU A 250 -7.60 19.57 -22.66
N HIS A 251 -8.21 18.49 -23.16
CA HIS A 251 -9.65 18.31 -23.09
C HIS A 251 -10.13 18.14 -21.64
N PRO A 252 -11.25 18.77 -21.21
CA PRO A 252 -11.75 18.68 -19.83
C PRO A 252 -11.86 17.24 -19.28
N TYR A 253 -12.37 16.30 -20.09
CA TYR A 253 -12.44 14.88 -19.69
C TYR A 253 -11.07 14.21 -19.53
N THR A 254 -10.04 14.63 -20.26
CA THR A 254 -8.67 14.14 -20.06
C THR A 254 -8.13 14.65 -18.73
N LEU A 255 -8.34 15.93 -18.42
CA LEU A 255 -7.97 16.53 -17.13
C LEU A 255 -8.71 15.89 -15.95
N TRP A 256 -9.99 15.51 -16.11
CA TRP A 256 -10.73 14.74 -15.10
C TRP A 256 -10.14 13.36 -14.86
N SER A 257 -9.75 12.63 -15.92
CA SER A 257 -9.06 11.35 -15.76
C SER A 257 -7.74 11.47 -15.01
N MET A 258 -6.96 12.53 -15.25
CA MET A 258 -5.73 12.80 -14.50
C MET A 258 -6.04 13.04 -13.00
N ASN A 259 -7.11 13.77 -12.71
CA ASN A 259 -7.58 13.97 -11.34
C ASN A 259 -8.00 12.66 -10.66
N ASP A 260 -8.72 11.78 -11.35
CA ASP A 260 -9.13 10.49 -10.78
C ASP A 260 -7.93 9.56 -10.57
N LEU A 261 -6.98 9.52 -11.49
CA LEU A 261 -5.74 8.76 -11.33
C LEU A 261 -4.92 9.24 -10.13
N SER A 262 -4.88 10.55 -9.88
CA SER A 262 -4.20 11.11 -8.70
C SER A 262 -4.81 10.64 -7.37
N LYS A 263 -6.13 10.44 -7.31
CA LYS A 263 -6.81 9.90 -6.11
C LYS A 263 -6.42 8.45 -5.88
N VAL A 264 -6.28 7.68 -6.97
CA VAL A 264 -5.81 6.30 -6.91
C VAL A 264 -4.38 6.25 -6.37
N TYR A 265 -3.47 7.08 -6.90
CA TYR A 265 -2.11 7.18 -6.36
C TYR A 265 -2.08 7.57 -4.87
N CYS A 266 -2.91 8.52 -4.44
CA CYS A 266 -3.01 8.86 -3.03
C CYS A 266 -3.54 7.69 -2.17
N ALA A 267 -4.55 6.97 -2.66
CA ALA A 267 -5.11 5.80 -1.96
C ALA A 267 -4.11 4.64 -1.85
N GLN A 268 -3.20 4.52 -2.81
CA GLN A 268 -2.11 3.55 -2.81
C GLN A 268 -0.85 4.01 -2.05
N SER A 269 -0.91 5.15 -1.35
CA SER A 269 0.24 5.74 -0.65
C SER A 269 1.42 6.13 -1.56
N TYR A 270 1.14 6.50 -2.81
CA TYR A 270 2.08 7.06 -3.79
C TYR A 270 1.79 8.56 -4.07
N PRO A 271 1.84 9.46 -3.06
CA PRO A 271 1.45 10.85 -3.26
C PRO A 271 2.44 11.65 -4.12
N LYS A 272 3.66 11.16 -4.37
CA LYS A 272 4.62 11.85 -5.26
C LYS A 272 4.21 11.74 -6.73
N ASP A 273 3.82 10.54 -7.16
CA ASP A 273 3.29 10.27 -8.50
C ASP A 273 2.02 11.09 -8.77
N ALA A 274 1.17 11.25 -7.73
CA ALA A 274 0.03 12.16 -7.80
C ALA A 274 0.44 13.64 -8.02
N LEU A 275 1.54 14.12 -7.41
CA LEU A 275 2.03 15.48 -7.67
C LEU A 275 2.59 15.64 -9.08
N GLU A 276 3.38 14.68 -9.55
CA GLU A 276 3.95 14.70 -10.91
C GLU A 276 2.85 14.76 -11.97
N LEU A 277 1.70 14.13 -11.70
CA LEU A 277 0.53 14.21 -12.56
C LEU A 277 -0.24 15.54 -12.40
N LEU A 278 -0.52 15.98 -11.17
CA LEU A 278 -1.44 17.08 -10.92
C LEU A 278 -0.84 18.47 -11.15
N ILE A 279 0.46 18.68 -10.92
CA ILE A 279 1.12 19.98 -11.12
C ILE A 279 0.97 20.46 -12.59
N PRO A 280 1.39 19.69 -13.60
CA PRO A 280 1.18 20.10 -15.00
C PRO A 280 -0.31 20.15 -15.38
N THR A 281 -1.14 19.29 -14.78
CA THR A 281 -2.60 19.31 -15.00
C THR A 281 -3.22 20.65 -14.55
N LEU A 282 -2.74 21.23 -13.44
CA LEU A 282 -3.23 22.51 -12.94
C LEU A 282 -2.89 23.65 -13.91
N ASP A 283 -1.66 23.67 -14.43
CA ASP A 283 -1.22 24.70 -15.38
C ASP A 283 -2.08 24.69 -16.65
N VAL A 284 -2.36 23.49 -17.18
CA VAL A 284 -3.26 23.32 -18.34
C VAL A 284 -4.67 23.76 -17.98
N ALA A 285 -5.23 23.30 -16.86
CA ALA A 285 -6.59 23.65 -16.45
C ALA A 285 -6.78 25.15 -16.24
N VAL A 286 -5.81 25.84 -15.64
CA VAL A 286 -5.83 27.30 -15.47
C VAL A 286 -5.84 28.01 -16.82
N ARG A 287 -5.01 27.57 -17.77
CA ARG A 287 -4.91 28.19 -19.11
C ARG A 287 -6.14 27.92 -19.97
N THR A 288 -6.73 26.73 -19.92
CA THR A 288 -7.80 26.31 -20.86
C THR A 288 -9.21 26.52 -20.29
N LEU A 289 -9.40 26.28 -18.99
CA LEU A 289 -10.70 26.39 -18.32
C LEU A 289 -10.84 27.69 -17.51
N GLY A 290 -9.72 28.28 -17.11
CA GLY A 290 -9.67 29.45 -16.23
C GLY A 290 -9.58 29.06 -14.74
N ARG A 291 -9.07 30.00 -13.93
CA ARG A 291 -8.74 29.76 -12.51
C ARG A 291 -9.94 29.45 -11.61
N SER A 292 -11.13 29.92 -11.97
CA SER A 292 -12.36 29.73 -11.18
C SER A 292 -13.24 28.58 -11.70
N HIS A 293 -12.83 27.88 -12.76
CA HIS A 293 -13.63 26.79 -13.31
C HIS A 293 -13.61 25.55 -12.40
N ILE A 294 -14.73 24.85 -12.29
CA ILE A 294 -14.89 23.69 -11.39
C ILE A 294 -13.81 22.61 -11.59
N GLY A 295 -13.39 22.37 -12.83
CA GLY A 295 -12.29 21.46 -13.15
C GLY A 295 -10.94 21.91 -12.58
N THR A 296 -10.64 23.20 -12.62
CA THR A 296 -9.42 23.78 -12.04
C THR A 296 -9.46 23.72 -10.51
N LEU A 297 -10.62 24.06 -9.92
CA LEU A 297 -10.83 23.99 -8.47
C LEU A 297 -10.70 22.55 -7.95
N MET A 298 -11.16 21.55 -8.71
CA MET A 298 -10.96 20.14 -8.38
C MET A 298 -9.47 19.76 -8.37
N THR A 299 -8.71 20.16 -9.40
CA THR A 299 -7.25 19.91 -9.45
C THR A 299 -6.53 20.57 -8.27
N MET A 300 -6.88 21.82 -7.94
CA MET A 300 -6.34 22.52 -6.76
C MET A 300 -6.65 21.77 -5.46
N SER A 301 -7.89 21.31 -5.28
CA SER A 301 -8.31 20.56 -4.10
C SER A 301 -7.53 19.24 -3.97
N ASN A 302 -7.33 18.52 -5.07
CA ASN A 302 -6.55 17.28 -5.06
C ASN A 302 -5.08 17.55 -4.73
N LEU A 303 -4.47 18.62 -5.27
CA LEU A 303 -3.09 19.02 -4.91
C LEU A 303 -2.94 19.36 -3.42
N VAL A 304 -3.91 20.08 -2.84
CA VAL A 304 -3.92 20.36 -1.39
C VAL A 304 -3.94 19.05 -0.60
N HIS A 305 -4.80 18.10 -0.98
CA HIS A 305 -4.85 16.79 -0.34
C HIS A 305 -3.52 16.04 -0.47
N THR A 306 -2.95 15.96 -1.67
CA THR A 306 -1.69 15.27 -1.94
C THR A 306 -0.52 15.87 -1.14
N HIS A 307 -0.40 17.20 -1.09
CA HIS A 307 0.62 17.85 -0.27
C HIS A 307 0.45 17.58 1.23
N ARG A 308 -0.79 17.53 1.73
CA ARG A 308 -1.07 17.15 3.12
C ARG A 308 -0.68 15.71 3.42
N MET A 309 -0.94 14.79 2.49
CA MET A 309 -0.54 13.38 2.61
C MET A 309 0.98 13.21 2.72
N ILE A 310 1.75 14.02 1.99
CA ILE A 310 3.22 14.01 2.08
C ILE A 310 3.71 14.54 3.43
N GLY A 311 3.04 15.56 3.98
CA GLY A 311 3.22 15.95 5.37
C GLY A 311 4.54 16.66 5.73
N THR A 312 5.49 16.85 4.81
CA THR A 312 6.72 17.61 5.14
C THR A 312 6.39 19.07 5.48
N PRO A 313 7.21 19.77 6.29
CA PRO A 313 6.97 21.18 6.62
C PRO A 313 6.84 22.09 5.39
N SER A 314 7.53 21.76 4.28
CA SER A 314 7.40 22.49 3.02
C SER A 314 6.03 22.24 2.37
N ASN A 315 5.62 20.99 2.26
CA ASN A 315 4.34 20.64 1.65
C ASN A 315 3.14 21.13 2.45
N ILE A 316 3.22 21.14 3.79
CA ILE A 316 2.18 21.72 4.64
C ILE A 316 2.02 23.22 4.38
N ARG A 317 3.12 23.98 4.23
CA ARG A 317 3.06 25.41 3.86
C ARG A 317 2.46 25.62 2.47
N THR A 318 2.85 24.79 1.50
CA THR A 318 2.28 24.85 0.14
C THR A 318 0.77 24.55 0.16
N ALA A 319 0.35 23.50 0.87
CA ALA A 319 -1.06 23.15 1.02
C ALA A 319 -1.88 24.28 1.66
N GLU A 320 -1.34 24.94 2.69
CA GLU A 320 -2.00 26.07 3.36
C GLU A 320 -2.22 27.25 2.41
N ALA A 321 -1.18 27.64 1.67
CA ALA A 321 -1.27 28.73 0.69
C ALA A 321 -2.27 28.40 -0.44
N MET A 322 -2.17 27.20 -1.01
CA MET A 322 -3.08 26.74 -2.06
C MET A 322 -4.53 26.65 -1.59
N LEU A 323 -4.77 26.29 -0.32
CA LEU A 323 -6.09 26.20 0.25
C LEU A 323 -6.73 27.58 0.42
N GLY A 324 -5.96 28.61 0.79
CA GLY A 324 -6.44 30.01 0.80
C GLY A 324 -6.85 30.50 -0.59
N ASP A 325 -6.03 30.20 -1.60
CA ASP A 325 -6.34 30.49 -3.00
C ASP A 325 -7.61 29.75 -3.49
N LEU A 326 -7.74 28.48 -3.11
CA LEU A 326 -8.90 27.64 -3.44
C LEU A 326 -10.19 28.21 -2.84
N ILE A 327 -10.19 28.55 -1.54
CA ILE A 327 -11.35 29.15 -0.86
C ILE A 327 -11.75 30.44 -1.55
N SER A 328 -10.79 31.31 -1.86
CA SER A 328 -11.03 32.59 -2.53
C SER A 328 -11.67 32.39 -3.92
N ALA A 329 -11.16 31.43 -4.69
CA ALA A 329 -11.68 31.12 -6.01
C ALA A 329 -13.06 30.44 -5.97
N GLN A 330 -13.30 29.55 -5.00
CA GLN A 330 -14.60 28.90 -4.79
C GLN A 330 -15.66 29.91 -4.34
N ILE A 331 -15.35 30.83 -3.42
CA ILE A 331 -16.30 31.89 -3.01
C ILE A 331 -16.71 32.73 -4.22
N LYS A 332 -15.75 33.10 -5.07
CA LYS A 332 -16.03 33.87 -6.29
C LYS A 332 -16.92 33.11 -7.28
N SER A 333 -16.75 31.78 -7.39
CA SER A 333 -17.46 30.98 -8.40
C SER A 333 -18.79 30.39 -7.93
N LEU A 334 -18.88 30.01 -6.66
CA LEU A 334 -19.97 29.20 -6.09
C LEU A 334 -20.76 29.97 -5.02
N GLY A 335 -20.20 31.08 -4.53
CA GLY A 335 -20.72 31.82 -3.39
C GLY A 335 -20.18 31.31 -2.04
N PRO A 336 -20.24 32.14 -1.00
CA PRO A 336 -19.67 31.83 0.31
C PRO A 336 -20.37 30.69 1.06
N SER A 337 -21.62 30.38 0.69
CA SER A 337 -22.44 29.37 1.36
C SER A 337 -22.41 27.98 0.70
N HIS A 338 -21.56 27.78 -0.31
CA HIS A 338 -21.47 26.51 -1.02
C HIS A 338 -20.76 25.44 -0.16
N PRO A 339 -21.23 24.17 -0.15
CA PRO A 339 -20.62 23.10 0.63
C PRO A 339 -19.11 22.92 0.40
N ASP A 340 -18.63 23.09 -0.83
CA ASP A 340 -17.19 22.99 -1.15
C ASP A 340 -16.35 24.07 -0.45
N VAL A 341 -16.90 25.28 -0.27
CA VAL A 341 -16.24 26.36 0.49
C VAL A 341 -16.13 25.96 1.96
N TYR A 342 -17.18 25.36 2.53
CA TYR A 342 -17.15 24.86 3.90
C TYR A 342 -16.14 23.74 4.08
N GLY A 343 -16.10 22.79 3.13
CA GLY A 343 -15.12 21.71 3.12
C GLY A 343 -13.68 22.23 3.08
N ALA A 344 -13.40 23.25 2.27
CA ALA A 344 -12.08 23.87 2.19
C ALA A 344 -11.73 24.67 3.46
N LYS A 345 -12.66 25.48 3.98
CA LYS A 345 -12.48 26.21 5.26
C LYS A 345 -12.25 25.27 6.44
N LEU A 346 -13.00 24.17 6.52
CA LEU A 346 -12.83 23.15 7.56
C LEU A 346 -11.42 22.54 7.50
N GLN A 347 -10.92 22.24 6.31
CA GLN A 347 -9.55 21.75 6.14
C GLN A 347 -8.51 22.77 6.61
N LEU A 348 -8.73 24.07 6.35
CA LEU A 348 -7.84 25.14 6.78
C LEU A 348 -7.84 25.30 8.31
N ALA A 349 -9.02 25.28 8.94
CA ALA A 349 -9.14 25.36 10.39
C ALA A 349 -8.40 24.20 11.09
N GLN A 350 -8.56 22.97 10.60
CA GLN A 350 -7.84 21.79 11.10
C GLN A 350 -6.31 21.90 10.90
N MET A 351 -5.84 22.61 9.88
CA MET A 351 -4.41 22.88 9.71
C MET A 351 -3.91 23.86 10.78
N TYR A 352 -4.69 24.89 11.11
CA TYR A 352 -4.36 25.81 12.19
C TYR A 352 -4.35 25.13 13.56
N GLU A 353 -5.32 24.25 13.86
CA GLU A 353 -5.31 23.43 15.09
C GLU A 353 -4.04 22.61 15.24
N ARG A 354 -3.65 21.86 14.19
CA ARG A 354 -2.43 21.04 14.20
C ARG A 354 -1.15 21.86 14.42
N LYS A 355 -1.16 23.15 14.07
CA LYS A 355 -0.05 24.09 14.30
C LYS A 355 -0.15 24.79 15.67
N GLY A 356 -1.18 24.53 16.47
CA GLY A 356 -1.45 25.21 17.74
C GLY A 356 -1.98 26.65 17.56
N GLN A 357 -2.38 27.03 16.34
CA GLN A 357 -2.89 28.37 16.00
C GLN A 357 -4.39 28.46 16.29
N LEU A 358 -4.76 28.22 17.55
CA LEU A 358 -6.15 28.02 17.97
C LEU A 358 -7.05 29.24 17.70
N SER A 359 -6.53 30.47 17.83
CA SER A 359 -7.31 31.68 17.54
C SER A 359 -7.65 31.81 16.05
N GLN A 360 -6.74 31.43 15.16
CA GLN A 360 -7.00 31.41 13.72
C GLN A 360 -8.01 30.32 13.36
N ALA A 361 -7.89 29.13 13.96
CA ALA A 361 -8.86 28.06 13.79
C ALA A 361 -10.26 28.49 14.24
N GLU A 362 -10.37 29.13 15.41
CA GLU A 362 -11.63 29.67 15.95
C GLU A 362 -12.32 30.61 14.95
N ILE A 363 -11.57 31.56 14.38
CA ILE A 363 -12.11 32.52 13.40
C ILE A 363 -12.73 31.79 12.21
N VAL A 364 -12.02 30.82 11.64
CA VAL A 364 -12.48 30.06 10.47
C VAL A 364 -13.70 29.21 10.82
N TYR A 365 -13.71 28.54 11.97
CA TYR A 365 -14.86 27.75 12.42
C TYR A 365 -16.12 28.58 12.65
N ARG A 366 -15.98 29.76 13.25
CA ARG A 366 -17.09 30.68 13.46
C ARG A 366 -17.64 31.20 12.13
N ASP A 367 -16.77 31.48 11.17
CA ASP A 367 -17.13 31.88 9.81
C ASP A 367 -17.94 30.79 9.08
N ILE A 368 -17.57 29.51 9.25
CA ILE A 368 -18.37 28.37 8.75
C ILE A 368 -19.77 28.36 9.39
N LEU A 369 -19.88 28.46 10.73
CA LEU A 369 -21.17 28.44 11.43
C LEU A 369 -22.05 29.67 11.15
N SER A 370 -21.48 30.83 10.84
CA SER A 370 -22.27 31.99 10.40
C SER A 370 -22.84 31.77 9.01
N ALA A 371 -22.03 31.32 8.06
CA ALA A 371 -22.46 31.13 6.68
C ALA A 371 -23.52 30.03 6.53
N GLU A 372 -23.45 28.97 7.35
CA GLU A 372 -24.47 27.91 7.39
C GLU A 372 -25.81 28.39 7.95
N GLY A 373 -25.80 29.30 8.95
CA GLY A 373 -27.01 29.83 9.57
C GLY A 373 -27.88 30.68 8.64
N GLU A 374 -27.30 31.17 7.54
CA GLU A 374 -27.97 31.99 6.52
C GLU A 374 -28.50 31.16 5.34
N SER A 375 -28.19 29.86 5.26
CA SER A 375 -28.57 28.99 4.14
C SER A 375 -29.87 28.21 4.41
N PRO A 376 -30.85 28.19 3.48
CA PRO A 376 -32.13 27.49 3.66
C PRO A 376 -32.07 25.95 3.49
N GLY A 377 -30.88 25.35 3.41
CA GLY A 377 -30.67 23.91 3.20
C GLY A 377 -30.53 23.09 4.50
N PRO A 378 -30.55 21.75 4.41
CA PRO A 378 -30.34 20.87 5.57
C PRO A 378 -28.97 21.12 6.21
N ARG A 379 -28.96 21.32 7.53
CA ARG A 379 -27.77 21.53 8.36
C ARG A 379 -26.90 20.26 8.29
N ILE A 380 -25.73 20.35 7.65
CA ILE A 380 -24.90 19.19 7.28
C ILE A 380 -24.11 18.68 8.51
N HIS A 381 -23.73 17.40 8.51
CA HIS A 381 -22.81 16.78 9.49
C HIS A 381 -21.54 17.60 9.80
N THR A 382 -21.12 18.48 8.90
CA THR A 382 -20.03 19.45 9.07
C THR A 382 -20.23 20.34 10.31
N SER A 383 -21.47 20.76 10.60
CA SER A 383 -21.76 21.65 11.72
C SER A 383 -21.48 21.00 13.08
N LEU A 384 -21.71 19.68 13.24
CA LEU A 384 -21.44 18.99 14.50
C LEU A 384 -19.94 18.97 14.80
N LYS A 385 -19.14 18.57 13.80
CA LYS A 385 -17.67 18.53 13.94
C LYS A 385 -17.08 19.90 14.21
N VAL A 386 -17.58 20.94 13.55
CA VAL A 386 -17.16 22.34 13.78
C VAL A 386 -17.50 22.78 15.20
N LYS A 387 -18.68 22.42 15.73
CA LYS A 387 -19.09 22.73 17.11
C LYS A 387 -18.22 22.01 18.14
N GLU A 388 -17.94 20.73 17.93
CA GLU A 388 -17.03 19.95 18.78
C GLU A 388 -15.64 20.59 18.84
N SER A 389 -15.04 20.87 17.66
CA SER A 389 -13.74 21.54 17.57
C SER A 389 -13.73 22.92 18.24
N LEU A 390 -14.78 23.73 18.08
CA LEU A 390 -14.89 25.02 18.78
C LEU A 390 -15.00 24.87 20.30
N SER A 391 -15.74 23.88 20.77
CA SER A 391 -15.85 23.58 22.20
C SER A 391 -14.49 23.21 22.79
N GLU A 392 -13.74 22.34 22.11
CA GLU A 392 -12.37 21.98 22.48
C GLU A 392 -11.43 23.20 22.49
N ILE A 393 -11.50 24.04 21.46
CA ILE A 393 -10.71 25.28 21.37
C ILE A 393 -11.04 26.21 22.54
N TYR A 394 -12.31 26.40 22.88
CA TYR A 394 -12.69 27.26 24.01
C TYR A 394 -12.25 26.69 25.35
N HIS A 395 -12.30 25.38 25.54
CA HIS A 395 -11.71 24.73 26.71
C HIS A 395 -10.19 25.01 26.78
N MET A 396 -9.46 24.80 25.68
CA MET A 396 -8.01 25.03 25.63
C MET A 396 -7.62 26.50 25.84
N LEU A 397 -8.46 27.44 25.38
CA LEU A 397 -8.24 28.89 25.53
C LEU A 397 -8.79 29.46 26.86
N GLY A 398 -9.45 28.65 27.69
CA GLY A 398 -10.08 29.09 28.94
C GLY A 398 -11.30 30.01 28.75
N ARG A 399 -11.95 29.99 27.57
CA ARG A 399 -13.07 30.87 27.19
C ARG A 399 -14.43 30.19 27.34
N LEU A 400 -14.71 29.65 28.52
CA LEU A 400 -15.93 28.84 28.78
C LEU A 400 -17.23 29.64 28.59
N GLU A 401 -17.17 30.96 28.70
CA GLU A 401 -18.32 31.86 28.49
C GLU A 401 -18.84 31.86 27.04
N ALA A 402 -18.03 31.42 26.08
CA ALA A 402 -18.41 31.33 24.67
C ALA A 402 -19.10 30.00 24.30
N MET A 403 -19.11 29.00 25.20
CA MET A 403 -19.68 27.67 24.94
C MET A 403 -21.21 27.68 24.75
N PRO A 404 -22.02 28.41 25.55
CA PRO A 404 -23.47 28.42 25.36
C PRO A 404 -23.91 28.97 23.98
N GLN A 405 -23.09 29.82 23.36
CA GLN A 405 -23.38 30.39 22.04
C GLN A 405 -23.17 29.38 20.89
N VAL A 406 -22.34 28.36 21.11
CA VAL A 406 -22.10 27.26 20.15
C VAL A 406 -23.22 26.24 20.24
N GLU A 407 -23.71 25.98 21.46
CA GLU A 407 -24.84 25.08 21.74
C GLU A 407 -26.19 25.66 21.30
N ALA A 408 -26.42 26.97 21.50
CA ALA A 408 -27.68 27.65 21.13
C ALA A 408 -27.97 27.71 19.62
N LYS A 409 -26.99 27.40 18.77
CA LYS A 409 -27.16 27.26 17.31
C LYS A 409 -27.50 25.82 16.88
N LEU A 410 -27.94 24.96 17.80
CA LEU A 410 -28.66 23.70 17.49
C LEU A 410 -30.06 24.00 16.97
#